data_AF-A0A6V7QUI3-F1
#
_entry.id   AF-A0A6V7QUI3-F1
#
_cell.length_a   1.000
_cell.length_b   1.000
_cell.length_c   1.000
_cell.angle_alpha   90.00
_cell.angle_beta   90.00
_cell.angle_gamma   90.00
#
_symmetry.space_group_name_H-M   'P 1'
#
loop_
_entity.id
_entity.type
_entity.pdbx_description
1 polymer ?
#
loop_
_entity_poly.entity_id
_entity_poly.type
_entity_poly.pdbx_seq_one_letter_code
_entity_poly.pdbx_strand_id
1 'polypeptide(L)'
;MCCQQAPDPTKKLLRDACMRLSSQSSMVLKEMSRSIKEMTKSRSIDLLIEEMDNAVYELQSALQSLPSNLTPQMIAAEAETEDNKLKFSVIEALPLITVATLLIDISARIEGVVDTFNTLVSLASFKPFKDDKSKQNRSSNNPPSHMSCEQETTKTLQEV
;
A
#
# COMPACT_ATOMS: atom_id res chain seq x y z
N MET A 1 -15.26 -42.40 4.51
CA MET A 1 -15.57 -41.14 3.80
C MET A 1 -14.92 -39.99 4.56
N CYS A 2 -13.84 -39.42 4.05
CA CYS A 2 -13.23 -38.22 4.64
C CYS A 2 -14.00 -37.01 4.10
N CYS A 3 -14.81 -36.37 4.92
CA CYS A 3 -15.35 -35.05 4.60
C CYS A 3 -14.16 -34.08 4.58
N GLN A 4 -13.69 -33.69 3.40
CA GLN A 4 -12.84 -32.51 3.28
C GLN A 4 -13.69 -31.32 3.71
N GLN A 5 -13.42 -30.83 4.93
CA GLN A 5 -14.06 -29.65 5.47
C GLN A 5 -13.61 -28.46 4.61
N ALA A 6 -14.57 -27.81 3.94
CA ALA A 6 -14.31 -26.61 3.16
C ALA A 6 -13.63 -25.56 4.07
N PRO A 7 -12.62 -24.81 3.57
CA PRO A 7 -11.97 -23.77 4.35
C PRO A 7 -13.02 -22.77 4.84
N ASP A 8 -13.06 -22.56 6.15
CA ASP A 8 -13.94 -21.58 6.77
C ASP A 8 -13.71 -20.20 6.11
N PRO A 9 -14.76 -19.55 5.55
CA PRO A 9 -14.65 -18.24 4.91
C PRO A 9 -13.93 -17.20 5.79
N THR A 10 -14.10 -17.31 7.11
CA THR A 10 -13.47 -16.43 8.12
C THR A 10 -11.96 -16.68 8.19
N LYS A 11 -11.52 -17.95 8.17
CA LYS A 11 -10.10 -18.31 8.13
C LYS A 11 -9.45 -17.81 6.85
N LYS A 12 -10.16 -17.88 5.72
CA LYS A 12 -9.69 -17.33 4.45
C LYS A 12 -9.52 -15.80 4.54
N LEU A 13 -10.54 -15.09 5.02
CA LEU A 13 -10.50 -13.64 5.16
C LEU A 13 -9.31 -13.19 6.03
N LEU A 14 -9.13 -13.82 7.19
CA LEU A 14 -8.04 -13.49 8.09
C LEU A 14 -6.66 -13.78 7.49
N ARG A 15 -6.51 -14.94 6.83
CA ARG A 15 -5.26 -15.28 6.12
C ARG A 15 -4.94 -14.24 5.05
N ASP A 16 -5.92 -13.88 4.24
CA ASP A 16 -5.74 -12.94 3.13
C ASP A 16 -5.36 -11.54 3.68
N ALA A 17 -5.99 -11.08 4.78
CA ALA A 17 -5.63 -9.85 5.48
C ALA A 17 -4.21 -9.89 6.08
N CYS A 18 -3.84 -10.97 6.77
CA CYS A 18 -2.48 -11.16 7.32
C CYS A 18 -1.41 -11.12 6.22
N MET A 19 -1.65 -11.80 5.10
CA MET A 19 -0.73 -11.83 3.96
C MET A 19 -0.59 -10.45 3.32
N ARG A 20 -1.71 -9.73 3.16
CA ARG A 20 -1.70 -8.37 2.63
C ARG A 20 -0.91 -7.42 3.52
N LEU A 21 -1.18 -7.41 4.83
CA LEU A 21 -0.47 -6.56 5.79
C LEU A 21 1.03 -6.83 5.81
N SER A 22 1.42 -8.11 5.77
CA SER A 22 2.83 -8.52 5.69
C SER A 22 3.50 -8.04 4.40
N SER A 23 2.80 -8.14 3.27
CA SER A 23 3.28 -7.65 1.97
C SER A 23 3.49 -6.14 1.99
N GLN A 24 2.50 -5.38 2.46
CA GLN A 24 2.56 -3.92 2.51
C GLN A 24 3.66 -3.43 3.46
N SER A 25 3.76 -4.04 4.64
CA SER A 25 4.85 -3.78 5.60
C SER A 25 6.24 -3.97 4.96
N SER A 26 6.43 -5.06 4.18
CA SER A 26 7.68 -5.31 3.47
C SER A 26 7.95 -4.27 2.39
N MET A 27 6.93 -3.84 1.65
CA MET A 27 7.04 -2.84 0.60
C MET A 27 7.43 -1.47 1.17
N VAL A 28 6.80 -1.02 2.26
CA VAL A 28 7.15 0.21 2.97
C VAL A 28 8.63 0.20 3.39
N LEU A 29 9.09 -0.86 4.06
CA LEU A 29 10.48 -1.01 4.49
C LEU A 29 11.47 -1.02 3.31
N LYS A 30 11.14 -1.73 2.22
CA LYS A 30 11.97 -1.78 1.00
C LYS A 30 12.06 -0.42 0.33
N GLU A 31 10.95 0.32 0.27
CA GLU A 31 10.92 1.63 -0.36
C GLU A 31 11.69 2.66 0.45
N MET A 32 11.55 2.66 1.79
CA MET A 32 12.40 3.49 2.66
C MET A 32 13.88 3.16 2.48
N SER A 33 14.24 1.87 2.43
CA SER A 33 15.63 1.45 2.18
C SER A 33 16.17 1.96 0.84
N ARG A 34 15.36 1.86 -0.23
CA ARG A 34 15.71 2.43 -1.54
C ARG A 34 15.88 3.95 -1.45
N SER A 35 14.95 4.65 -0.83
CA SER A 35 14.99 6.09 -0.66
C SER A 35 16.24 6.56 0.09
N ILE A 36 16.65 5.84 1.14
CA ILE A 36 17.90 6.11 1.86
C ILE A 36 19.11 5.92 0.94
N LYS A 37 19.15 4.81 0.19
CA LYS A 37 20.26 4.50 -0.72
C LYS A 37 20.40 5.54 -1.84
N GLU A 38 19.29 6.03 -2.37
CA GLU A 38 19.23 7.02 -3.45
C GLU A 38 19.26 8.47 -2.92
N MET A 39 19.19 8.66 -1.60
CA MET A 39 19.04 9.96 -0.92
C MET A 39 17.95 10.83 -1.55
N THR A 40 16.85 10.19 -1.95
CA THR A 40 15.75 10.82 -2.68
C THR A 40 14.43 10.35 -2.08
N LYS A 41 13.55 11.26 -1.68
CA LYS A 41 12.21 10.90 -1.16
C LYS A 41 11.31 10.50 -2.32
N SER A 42 10.87 9.24 -2.33
CA SER A 42 9.91 8.71 -3.29
C SER A 42 8.47 9.06 -2.88
N ARG A 43 7.62 9.38 -3.85
CA ARG A 43 6.18 9.56 -3.66
C ARG A 43 5.46 8.24 -3.34
N SER A 44 6.05 7.09 -3.69
CA SER A 44 5.45 5.78 -3.43
C SER A 44 5.42 5.43 -1.95
N ILE A 45 6.30 5.99 -1.11
CA ILE A 45 6.33 5.67 0.33
C ILE A 45 5.02 6.06 1.00
N ASP A 46 4.53 7.28 0.74
CA ASP A 46 3.31 7.79 1.37
C ASP A 46 2.08 6.96 0.96
N LEU A 47 2.01 6.51 -0.30
CA LEU A 47 0.95 5.61 -0.78
C LEU A 47 1.02 4.22 -0.12
N LEU A 48 2.22 3.68 0.05
CA LEU A 48 2.40 2.36 0.67
C LEU A 48 2.05 2.37 2.18
N ILE A 49 2.27 3.50 2.86
CA ILE A 49 1.84 3.68 4.25
C ILE A 49 0.31 3.62 4.33
N GLU A 50 -0.40 4.37 3.47
CA GLU A 50 -1.86 4.32 3.40
C GLU A 50 -2.39 2.90 3.08
N GLU A 51 -1.73 2.18 2.17
CA GLU A 51 -2.08 0.78 1.88
C GLU A 51 -1.82 -0.16 3.06
N MET A 52 -0.78 0.09 3.87
CA MET A 52 -0.50 -0.65 5.10
C MET A 52 -1.57 -0.38 6.17
N ASP A 53 -1.93 0.87 6.41
CA ASP A 53 -2.96 1.27 7.39
C ASP A 53 -4.33 0.66 7.04
N ASN A 54 -4.69 0.68 5.75
CA ASN A 54 -5.88 0.01 5.25
C ASN A 54 -5.83 -1.50 5.50
N ALA A 55 -4.67 -2.14 5.31
CA ALA A 55 -4.51 -3.57 5.60
C ALA A 55 -4.59 -3.88 7.11
N VAL A 56 -4.14 -2.97 7.99
CA VAL A 56 -4.34 -3.07 9.45
C VAL A 56 -5.83 -3.04 9.77
N TYR A 57 -6.57 -2.10 9.19
CA TYR A 57 -8.02 -2.01 9.37
C TYR A 57 -8.75 -3.28 8.88
N GLU A 58 -8.41 -3.79 7.70
CA GLU A 58 -8.96 -5.05 7.17
C GLU A 58 -8.69 -6.22 8.12
N LEU A 59 -7.48 -6.32 8.68
CA LEU A 59 -7.12 -7.36 9.63
C LEU A 59 -7.88 -7.24 10.96
N GLN A 60 -8.03 -6.03 11.49
CA GLN A 60 -8.82 -5.77 12.70
C GLN A 60 -10.30 -6.11 12.48
N SER A 61 -10.87 -5.73 11.34
CA SER A 61 -12.24 -6.09 10.98
C SER A 61 -12.41 -7.61 10.84
N ALA A 62 -11.43 -8.30 10.25
CA ALA A 62 -11.44 -9.76 10.17
C ALA A 62 -11.38 -10.40 11.57
N LEU A 63 -10.56 -9.86 12.48
CA LEU A 63 -10.49 -10.30 13.88
C LEU A 63 -11.81 -10.11 14.63
N GLN A 64 -12.50 -8.99 14.42
CA GLN A 64 -13.81 -8.71 15.04
C GLN A 64 -14.93 -9.60 14.47
N SER A 65 -14.77 -10.11 13.25
CA SER A 65 -15.72 -11.04 12.63
C SER A 65 -15.64 -12.46 13.19
N LEU A 66 -14.59 -12.79 13.96
CA LEU A 66 -14.51 -14.08 14.63
C LEU A 66 -15.60 -14.20 15.70
N PRO A 67 -16.15 -15.42 15.90
CA PRO A 67 -17.15 -15.66 16.93
C PRO A 67 -16.63 -15.22 18.31
N SER A 68 -17.45 -14.43 19.02
CA SER A 68 -17.13 -13.68 20.23
C SER A 68 -16.74 -14.53 21.46
N ASN A 69 -16.94 -15.85 21.38
CA ASN A 69 -16.57 -16.87 22.37
C ASN A 69 -15.05 -17.16 22.44
N LEU A 70 -14.22 -16.39 21.74
CA LEU A 70 -12.75 -16.49 21.75
C LEU A 70 -12.07 -15.36 22.52
N THR A 71 -12.84 -14.54 23.25
CA THR A 71 -12.26 -13.46 24.04
C THR A 71 -11.37 -14.00 25.16
N PRO A 72 -10.19 -13.39 25.41
CA PRO A 72 -9.30 -13.78 26.52
C PRO A 72 -9.94 -13.76 27.92
N GLN A 73 -11.15 -13.20 28.08
CA GLN A 73 -11.87 -13.14 29.35
C GLN A 73 -12.47 -14.50 29.79
N MET A 74 -12.54 -15.51 28.91
CA MET A 74 -13.07 -16.84 29.26
C MET A 74 -12.05 -17.81 29.86
N ILE A 75 -10.79 -17.40 30.11
CA ILE A 75 -9.86 -18.23 30.89
C ILE A 75 -10.32 -18.33 32.38
N ALA A 76 -11.32 -17.54 32.79
CA ALA A 76 -11.80 -17.51 34.18
C ALA A 76 -13.29 -17.87 34.40
N ALA A 77 -14.08 -18.18 33.37
CA ALA A 77 -15.50 -18.48 33.56
C ALA A 77 -15.97 -19.63 32.67
N GLU A 78 -16.04 -20.81 33.29
CA GLU A 78 -16.74 -21.99 32.80
C GLU A 78 -18.25 -21.68 32.86
N ALA A 79 -18.86 -21.45 31.70
CA ALA A 79 -20.31 -21.44 31.57
C ALA A 79 -20.70 -22.13 30.26
N GLU A 80 -21.21 -23.34 30.45
CA GLU A 80 -21.86 -24.21 29.48
C GLU A 80 -22.99 -23.48 28.75
N THR A 81 -22.86 -23.27 27.45
CA THR A 81 -24.02 -23.13 26.56
C THR A 81 -23.79 -23.88 25.26
N GLU A 82 -24.53 -24.98 25.15
CA GLU A 82 -24.79 -25.77 23.95
C GLU A 82 -25.44 -24.90 22.86
N ASP A 83 -24.71 -24.59 21.80
CA ASP A 83 -25.32 -24.50 20.47
C ASP A 83 -24.31 -24.84 19.36
N ASN A 84 -24.64 -25.88 18.61
CA ASN A 84 -23.76 -26.63 17.70
C ASN A 84 -23.51 -25.94 16.35
N LYS A 85 -22.90 -24.74 16.34
CA LYS A 85 -22.45 -24.14 15.07
C LYS A 85 -21.25 -23.20 15.21
N LEU A 86 -20.09 -23.72 15.64
CA LEU A 86 -18.75 -23.38 15.14
C LEU A 86 -17.69 -24.08 16.03
N LYS A 87 -17.15 -25.21 15.56
CA LYS A 87 -16.05 -25.93 16.23
C LYS A 87 -14.69 -25.26 16.01
N PHE A 88 -14.61 -23.94 16.24
CA PHE A 88 -13.31 -23.30 16.31
C PHE A 88 -12.78 -23.48 17.73
N SER A 89 -12.02 -24.55 17.92
CA SER A 89 -11.39 -24.84 19.21
C SER A 89 -10.52 -23.65 19.59
N VAL A 90 -10.63 -23.16 20.83
CA VAL A 90 -9.81 -22.08 21.38
C VAL A 90 -8.31 -22.36 21.16
N ILE A 91 -7.90 -23.63 21.13
CA ILE A 91 -6.54 -24.09 20.85
C ILE A 91 -6.09 -23.78 19.40
N GLU A 92 -6.99 -23.83 18.43
CA GLU A 92 -6.71 -23.46 17.03
C GLU A 92 -6.80 -21.94 16.82
N ALA A 93 -7.63 -21.27 17.61
CA ALA A 93 -7.86 -19.83 17.57
C ALA A 93 -6.69 -19.00 18.08
N LEU A 94 -6.16 -19.40 19.23
CA LEU A 94 -5.22 -18.59 19.99
C LEU A 94 -3.93 -18.27 19.21
N PRO A 95 -3.27 -19.24 18.53
CA PRO A 95 -2.07 -18.93 17.74
C PRO A 95 -2.37 -17.97 16.60
N LEU A 96 -3.54 -18.11 15.97
CA LEU A 96 -3.94 -17.31 14.83
C LEU A 96 -4.23 -15.85 15.23
N ILE A 97 -4.96 -15.65 16.32
CA ILE A 97 -5.20 -14.33 16.92
C ILE A 97 -3.88 -13.70 17.37
N THR A 98 -2.99 -14.49 17.98
CA THR A 98 -1.68 -14.03 18.43
C THR A 98 -0.84 -13.52 17.25
N VAL A 99 -0.76 -14.29 16.15
CA VAL A 99 -0.04 -13.89 14.94
C VAL A 99 -0.62 -12.61 14.36
N ALA A 100 -1.95 -12.51 14.25
CA ALA A 100 -2.61 -11.31 13.72
C ALA A 100 -2.32 -10.07 14.59
N THR A 101 -2.37 -10.22 15.92
CA THR A 101 -2.05 -9.12 16.86
C THR A 101 -0.59 -8.71 16.74
N LEU A 102 0.33 -9.67 16.64
CA LEU A 102 1.74 -9.40 16.44
C LEU A 102 2.01 -8.67 15.12
N LEU A 103 1.29 -9.00 14.05
CA LEU A 103 1.41 -8.29 12.77
C LEU A 103 0.96 -6.83 12.91
N ILE A 104 -0.13 -6.57 13.62
CA ILE A 104 -0.60 -5.20 13.93
C ILE A 104 0.47 -4.43 14.72
N ASP A 105 1.05 -5.06 15.76
CA ASP A 105 2.12 -4.45 16.56
C ASP A 105 3.38 -4.16 15.73
N ILE A 106 3.72 -5.04 14.77
CA ILE A 106 4.83 -4.81 13.84
C ILE A 106 4.54 -3.61 12.95
N SER A 107 3.32 -3.49 12.42
CA SER A 107 2.93 -2.34 11.59
C SER A 107 3.00 -1.02 12.37
N ALA A 108 2.54 -0.99 13.62
CA ALA A 108 2.68 0.20 14.48
C ALA A 108 4.16 0.56 14.73
N ARG A 109 5.05 -0.43 14.85
CA ARG A 109 6.50 -0.17 14.94
C ARG A 109 7.06 0.39 13.62
N ILE A 110 6.55 -0.06 12.47
CA ILE A 110 6.94 0.46 11.16
C ILE A 110 6.50 1.93 11.02
N GLU A 111 5.32 2.32 11.50
CA GLU A 111 4.91 3.73 11.56
C GLU A 111 5.92 4.58 12.35
N GLY A 112 6.38 4.10 13.52
CA GLY A 112 7.45 4.77 14.25
C GLY A 112 8.77 4.85 13.46
N VAL A 113 9.10 3.83 12.66
CA VAL A 113 10.25 3.89 11.74
C VAL A 113 10.02 4.95 10.66
N VAL A 114 8.81 5.06 10.11
CA VAL A 114 8.42 6.08 9.12
C VAL A 114 8.61 7.49 9.68
N ASP A 115 8.26 7.74 10.94
CA ASP A 115 8.48 9.03 11.60
C ASP A 115 9.97 9.39 11.70
N THR A 116 10.78 8.42 12.15
CA THR A 116 12.24 8.61 12.22
C THR A 116 12.87 8.76 10.84
N PHE A 117 12.35 8.04 9.84
CA PHE A 117 12.75 8.17 8.44
C PHE A 117 12.41 9.55 7.89
N ASN A 118 11.22 10.09 8.14
CA ASN A 118 10.85 11.44 7.71
C ASN A 118 11.74 12.51 8.37
N THR A 119 12.11 12.31 9.64
CA THR A 119 13.11 13.17 10.31
C THR A 119 14.47 13.08 9.62
N LEU A 120 14.93 11.86 9.29
CA LEU A 120 16.18 11.64 8.55
C LEU A 120 16.17 12.33 7.18
N VAL A 121 15.09 12.16 6.40
CA VAL A 121 14.89 12.79 5.08
C VAL A 121 15.08 14.31 5.17
N SER A 122 14.51 14.93 6.21
CA SER A 122 14.62 16.38 6.45
C SER A 122 16.05 16.80 6.78
N LEU A 123 16.68 16.13 7.75
CA LEU A 123 18.04 16.45 8.20
C LEU A 123 19.09 16.23 7.09
N ALA A 124 18.95 15.14 6.34
CA ALA A 124 19.86 14.78 5.25
C ALA A 124 19.53 15.49 3.93
N SER A 125 18.52 16.38 3.90
CA SER A 125 18.12 17.15 2.73
C SER A 125 17.93 16.28 1.48
N PHE A 126 17.19 15.17 1.63
CA PHE A 126 16.91 14.27 0.52
C PHE A 126 16.26 15.04 -0.64
N LYS A 127 16.66 14.70 -1.86
CA LYS A 127 16.07 15.33 -3.04
C LYS A 127 14.61 14.87 -3.18
N PRO A 128 13.67 15.74 -3.58
CA PRO A 128 12.35 15.28 -3.95
C PRO A 128 12.44 14.46 -5.24
N PHE A 129 11.60 13.41 -5.36
CA PHE A 129 11.47 12.67 -6.60
C PHE A 129 11.14 13.62 -7.76
N LYS A 130 11.98 13.62 -8.80
CA LYS A 130 11.71 14.37 -10.01
C LYS A 130 10.78 13.52 -10.87
N ASP A 131 9.50 13.89 -10.94
CA ASP A 131 8.67 13.49 -12.07
C ASP A 131 9.33 14.12 -13.30
N ASP A 132 10.13 13.35 -14.03
CA ASP A 132 10.53 13.71 -15.38
C ASP A 132 9.23 13.73 -16.19
N LYS A 133 8.59 14.90 -16.23
CA LYS A 133 7.52 15.20 -17.17
C LYS A 133 8.05 14.80 -18.53
N SER A 134 7.52 13.71 -19.07
CA SER A 134 7.71 13.34 -20.45
C SER A 134 7.45 14.59 -21.28
N LYS A 135 8.44 14.96 -22.09
CA LYS A 135 8.29 15.99 -23.11
C LYS A 135 7.19 15.51 -24.06
N GLN A 136 5.95 15.92 -23.78
CA GLN A 136 4.83 15.71 -24.69
C GLN A 136 5.10 16.56 -25.93
N ASN A 137 5.61 15.87 -26.95
CA ASN A 137 5.62 16.20 -28.37
C ASN A 137 4.77 17.43 -28.74
N ARG A 138 5.43 18.58 -28.96
CA ARG A 138 4.86 19.66 -29.77
C ARG A 138 4.99 19.23 -31.22
N SER A 139 3.99 18.50 -31.70
CA SER A 139 3.79 18.15 -33.10
C SER A 139 3.77 19.45 -33.91
N SER A 140 4.86 19.69 -34.64
CA SER A 140 4.95 20.74 -35.65
C SER A 140 4.21 20.24 -36.89
N ASN A 141 2.88 20.36 -36.87
CA ASN A 141 2.09 20.17 -38.09
C ASN A 141 2.13 21.48 -38.90
N ASN A 142 3.12 21.61 -39.77
CA ASN A 142 3.02 22.52 -40.90
C ASN A 142 2.29 21.79 -42.03
N PRO A 143 1.15 22.30 -42.54
CA PRO A 143 0.57 21.77 -43.76
C PRO A 143 1.35 22.24 -45.01
N PRO A 144 1.32 21.48 -46.11
CA PRO A 144 2.04 21.83 -47.34
C PRO A 144 1.37 23.01 -48.05
N SER A 145 2.22 23.87 -48.60
CA SER A 145 1.92 24.96 -49.52
C SER A 145 1.08 24.53 -50.74
N HIS A 146 0.00 25.26 -51.05
CA HIS A 146 -0.37 25.52 -52.44
C HIS A 146 -1.28 26.76 -52.65
N MET A 147 -0.89 27.54 -53.67
CA MET A 147 -1.67 28.42 -54.56
C MET A 147 -2.03 29.88 -54.15
N SER A 148 -1.21 30.79 -54.70
CA SER A 148 -1.50 32.03 -55.45
C SER A 148 -2.37 33.15 -54.83
N CYS A 149 -1.80 34.35 -54.73
CA CYS A 149 -2.17 35.44 -55.64
C CYS A 149 -1.08 36.52 -55.65
N GLU A 150 -0.86 37.07 -56.84
CA GLU A 150 0.12 38.08 -57.23
C GLU A 150 -0.12 39.43 -56.54
N GLN A 151 0.96 40.18 -56.30
CA GLN A 151 1.10 41.56 -56.80
C GLN A 151 2.49 42.12 -56.43
N GLU A 152 3.33 42.19 -57.46
CA GLU A 152 4.08 43.37 -57.90
C GLU A 152 4.46 44.43 -56.85
N THR A 153 5.76 44.60 -56.59
CA THR A 153 6.46 45.87 -56.86
C THR A 153 7.96 45.71 -56.67
N THR A 154 8.67 46.13 -57.71
CA THR A 154 10.12 46.23 -57.79
C THR A 154 10.64 47.33 -56.88
N LYS A 155 11.80 47.12 -56.23
CA LYS A 155 12.93 48.06 -56.27
C LYS A 155 14.18 47.53 -55.55
N THR A 156 15.21 47.39 -56.37
CA THR A 156 16.64 47.48 -56.10
C THR A 156 17.04 48.47 -55.01
N LEU A 157 18.00 48.12 -54.16
CA LEU A 157 19.37 48.65 -54.20
C LEU A 157 20.22 48.08 -53.05
N GLN A 158 21.45 47.75 -53.44
CA GLN A 158 22.64 47.40 -52.69
C GLN A 158 23.14 48.58 -51.84
N GLU A 159 23.70 48.34 -50.65
CA GLU A 159 24.89 49.07 -50.21
C GLU A 159 25.69 48.29 -49.14
N VAL A 160 26.94 48.01 -49.53
CA VAL A 160 28.21 47.80 -48.78
C VAL A 160 28.19 47.10 -47.42
#